data_AF-A0A6G0YPN3-F1
#
_entry.id   AF-A0A6G0YPN3-F1
#
_cell.length_a   1.000
_cell.length_b   1.000
_cell.length_c   1.000
_cell.angle_alpha   90.00
_cell.angle_beta   90.00
_cell.angle_gamma   90.00
#
_symmetry.space_group_name_H-M   'P 1'
#
loop_
_entity.id
_entity.type
_entity.pdbx_description
1 polymer ?
#
loop_
_entity_poly.entity_id
_entity_poly.type
_entity_poly.pdbx_seq_one_letter_code
_entity_poly.pdbx_strand_id
1 'polypeptide(L)'
;MPTTTFRTFARSFGSKIEKPVRTHLVNVYACLTVSMIAAAIGAYVHLFTNFLSAGLFTTLGATGLLLALMYTQDNGKNRSLRISYLVGFTFFTGLGIGPVLEYVIHVDPSIIPTAFLASTLVFTSFSLSAIFAERGKWLYLGGTLMSLLSVLMCLSLANLFLGSELIFKSYLYLGLALMSGFVLYDTQLIMEKRRAGDKDFIAHSVDLFVDFIGIFRRLLIILAQKEQGSKKRKD
;
A
#
# COMPACT_ATOMS: atom_id res chain seq x y z
N MET A 1 11.54 -33.49 -8.53
CA MET A 1 10.77 -33.57 -7.27
C MET A 1 10.14 -32.24 -6.75
N PRO A 2 9.85 -31.17 -7.54
CA PRO A 2 9.12 -29.99 -7.02
C PRO A 2 7.58 -30.04 -7.21
N THR A 3 7.06 -31.02 -7.97
CA THR A 3 5.65 -31.07 -8.39
C THR A 3 4.68 -31.47 -7.27
N THR A 4 5.12 -32.26 -6.29
CA THR A 4 4.30 -32.72 -5.16
C THR A 4 4.06 -31.61 -4.14
N THR A 5 5.10 -30.87 -3.75
CA THR A 5 4.99 -29.77 -2.76
C THR A 5 4.10 -28.64 -3.27
N PHE A 6 4.26 -28.24 -4.53
CA PHE A 6 3.44 -27.18 -5.13
C PHE A 6 1.96 -27.60 -5.23
N ARG A 7 1.67 -28.84 -5.62
CA ARG A 7 0.28 -29.34 -5.65
C ARG A 7 -0.35 -29.42 -4.27
N THR A 8 0.41 -29.84 -3.26
CA THR A 8 -0.08 -29.90 -1.88
C THR A 8 -0.36 -28.49 -1.33
N PHE A 9 0.52 -27.53 -1.61
CA PHE A 9 0.30 -26.12 -1.30
C PHE A 9 -0.95 -25.55 -2.02
N ALA A 10 -1.05 -25.77 -3.33
CA ALA A 10 -2.21 -25.33 -4.12
C ALA A 10 -3.52 -25.98 -3.66
N ARG A 11 -3.49 -27.25 -3.22
CA ARG A 11 -4.65 -27.93 -2.60
C ARG A 11 -5.02 -27.35 -1.24
N SER A 12 -4.05 -26.95 -0.42
CA SER A 12 -4.31 -26.28 0.86
C SER A 12 -4.97 -24.90 0.66
N PHE A 13 -4.51 -24.14 -0.34
CA PHE A 13 -5.19 -22.93 -0.82
C PHE A 13 -6.62 -23.25 -1.30
N GLY A 14 -6.73 -24.40 -1.97
CA GLY A 14 -7.93 -25.04 -2.50
C GLY A 14 -9.03 -25.30 -1.48
N SER A 15 -8.68 -25.86 -0.33
CA SER A 15 -9.62 -26.41 0.65
C SER A 15 -10.02 -25.43 1.76
N LYS A 16 -9.16 -24.46 2.10
CA LYS A 16 -9.39 -23.53 3.21
C LYS A 16 -10.27 -22.31 2.88
N ILE A 17 -10.35 -21.92 1.60
CA ILE A 17 -11.02 -20.68 1.20
C ILE A 17 -12.17 -20.99 0.25
N GLU A 18 -13.34 -20.43 0.53
CA GLU A 18 -14.54 -20.56 -0.29
C GLU A 18 -14.28 -20.02 -1.71
N LYS A 19 -14.76 -20.73 -2.73
CA LYS A 19 -14.56 -20.34 -4.15
C LYS A 19 -14.93 -18.87 -4.43
N PRO A 20 -16.07 -18.33 -3.93
CA PRO A 20 -16.44 -16.94 -4.18
C PRO A 20 -15.44 -15.93 -3.59
N VAL A 21 -14.87 -16.21 -2.42
CA VAL A 21 -13.88 -15.35 -1.76
C VAL A 21 -12.57 -15.37 -2.52
N ARG A 22 -12.14 -16.54 -3.00
CA ARG A 22 -10.93 -16.66 -3.81
C ARG A 22 -11.01 -15.88 -5.11
N THR A 23 -12.10 -16.05 -5.87
CA THR A 23 -12.28 -15.32 -7.13
C THR A 23 -12.31 -13.81 -6.90
N HIS A 24 -12.92 -13.37 -5.80
CA HIS A 24 -12.93 -11.97 -5.40
C HIS A 24 -11.53 -11.44 -5.10
N LEU A 25 -10.75 -12.15 -4.28
CA LEU A 25 -9.37 -11.78 -3.98
C LEU A 25 -8.52 -11.69 -5.24
N VAL A 26 -8.67 -12.62 -6.19
CA VAL A 26 -7.96 -12.55 -7.49
C VAL A 26 -8.26 -11.23 -8.20
N ASN A 27 -9.52 -10.80 -8.24
CA ASN A 27 -9.90 -9.53 -8.85
C ASN A 27 -9.35 -8.32 -8.07
N VAL A 28 -9.37 -8.36 -6.74
CA VAL A 28 -8.79 -7.32 -5.87
C VAL A 28 -7.29 -7.16 -6.15
N TYR A 29 -6.54 -8.27 -6.14
CA TYR A 29 -5.10 -8.25 -6.42
C TYR A 29 -4.81 -7.87 -7.88
N ALA A 30 -5.68 -8.18 -8.85
CA ALA A 30 -5.55 -7.68 -10.22
C ALA A 30 -5.77 -6.15 -10.31
N CYS A 31 -6.74 -5.59 -9.60
CA CYS A 31 -6.89 -4.14 -9.50
C CYS A 31 -5.69 -3.50 -8.79
N LEU A 32 -5.14 -4.15 -7.77
CA LEU A 32 -3.92 -3.71 -7.11
C LEU A 32 -2.73 -3.67 -8.08
N THR A 33 -2.51 -4.70 -8.91
CA THR A 33 -1.39 -4.68 -9.88
C THR A 33 -1.55 -3.56 -10.90
N VAL A 34 -2.75 -3.33 -11.42
CA VAL A 34 -3.05 -2.18 -12.31
C VAL A 34 -2.76 -0.86 -11.60
N SER A 35 -3.16 -0.74 -10.33
CA SER A 35 -2.89 0.43 -9.48
C SER A 35 -1.39 0.68 -9.30
N MET A 36 -0.61 -0.39 -9.09
CA MET A 36 0.84 -0.30 -8.96
C MET A 36 1.52 0.16 -10.26
N ILE A 37 1.07 -0.34 -11.41
CA ILE A 37 1.55 0.12 -12.73
C ILE A 37 1.23 1.60 -12.93
N ALA A 38 0.00 2.02 -12.65
CA ALA A 38 -0.42 3.41 -12.78
C ALA A 38 0.38 4.34 -11.83
N ALA A 39 0.62 3.93 -10.59
CA ALA A 39 1.45 4.66 -9.65
C ALA A 39 2.92 4.75 -10.11
N ALA A 40 3.47 3.68 -10.68
CA ALA A 40 4.82 3.70 -11.26
C ALA A 40 4.92 4.67 -12.45
N ILE A 41 3.92 4.70 -13.33
CA ILE A 41 3.85 5.68 -14.43
C ILE A 41 3.74 7.10 -13.87
N GLY A 42 2.92 7.33 -12.84
CA GLY A 42 2.82 8.63 -12.17
C GLY A 42 4.15 9.09 -11.59
N ALA A 43 4.84 8.21 -10.86
CA ALA A 43 6.17 8.48 -10.32
C ALA A 43 7.18 8.81 -11.43
N TYR A 44 7.18 8.05 -12.53
CA TYR A 44 8.02 8.30 -13.69
C TYR A 44 7.73 9.67 -14.31
N VAL A 45 6.47 10.01 -14.55
CA VAL A 45 6.07 11.31 -15.13
C VAL A 45 6.59 12.47 -14.27
N HIS A 46 6.53 12.36 -12.95
CA HIS A 46 7.09 13.39 -12.06
C HIS A 46 8.57 13.65 -12.35
N LEU A 47 9.38 12.59 -12.35
CA LEU A 47 10.84 12.66 -12.51
C LEU A 47 11.30 13.32 -13.82
N PHE A 48 10.50 13.23 -14.88
CA PHE A 48 10.87 13.78 -16.20
C PHE A 48 10.26 15.13 -16.52
N THR A 49 9.09 15.44 -15.96
CA THR A 49 8.36 16.62 -16.39
C THR A 49 8.55 17.80 -15.45
N ASN A 50 8.80 17.59 -14.15
CA ASN A 50 8.73 18.64 -13.10
C ASN A 50 7.44 19.51 -13.16
N PHE A 51 6.49 19.16 -14.02
CA PHE A 51 5.39 20.02 -14.49
C PHE A 51 4.24 20.01 -13.49
N LEU A 52 4.15 18.92 -12.74
CA LEU A 52 3.35 18.76 -11.55
C LEU A 52 4.33 18.43 -10.41
N SER A 53 5.08 19.44 -9.95
CA SER A 53 5.72 19.35 -8.65
C SER A 53 4.68 18.84 -7.64
N ALA A 54 5.05 17.88 -6.79
CA ALA A 54 4.11 17.16 -5.93
C ALA A 54 3.57 18.12 -4.85
N GLY A 55 2.62 18.95 -5.27
CA GLY A 55 2.02 20.01 -4.50
C GLY A 55 0.54 19.75 -4.30
N LEU A 56 -0.19 20.82 -3.99
CA LEU A 56 -1.61 20.74 -3.67
C LEU A 56 -2.44 20.11 -4.79
N PHE A 57 -2.11 20.35 -6.06
CA PHE A 57 -2.85 19.79 -7.20
C PHE A 57 -2.79 18.26 -7.28
N THR A 58 -1.62 17.65 -7.03
CA THR A 58 -1.51 16.18 -7.08
C THR A 58 -2.27 15.54 -5.92
N THR A 59 -2.20 16.17 -4.74
CA THR A 59 -2.92 15.72 -3.54
C THR A 59 -4.44 15.87 -3.69
N LEU A 60 -4.91 17.00 -4.21
CA LEU A 60 -6.31 17.26 -4.49
C LEU A 60 -6.83 16.36 -5.61
N GLY A 61 -6.03 16.12 -6.65
CA GLY A 61 -6.37 15.19 -7.74
C GLY A 61 -6.54 13.76 -7.23
N ALA A 62 -5.57 13.25 -6.46
CA ALA A 62 -5.67 11.94 -5.82
C ALA A 62 -6.91 11.85 -4.91
N THR A 63 -7.07 12.81 -4.00
CA THR A 63 -8.18 12.82 -3.04
C THR A 63 -9.53 12.94 -3.74
N GLY A 64 -9.66 13.81 -4.74
CA GLY A 64 -10.88 13.99 -5.51
C GLY A 64 -11.29 12.72 -6.27
N LEU A 65 -10.33 12.02 -6.88
CA LEU A 65 -10.58 10.75 -7.58
C LEU A 65 -10.91 9.62 -6.61
N LEU A 66 -10.26 9.58 -5.45
CA LEU A 66 -10.60 8.64 -4.38
C LEU A 66 -12.03 8.88 -3.88
N LEU A 67 -12.39 10.13 -3.59
CA LEU A 67 -13.75 10.49 -3.19
C LEU A 67 -14.77 10.15 -4.29
N ALA A 68 -14.47 10.45 -5.55
CA ALA A 68 -15.32 10.08 -6.68
C ALA A 68 -15.54 8.56 -6.75
N LEU A 69 -14.50 7.76 -6.51
CA LEU A 69 -14.61 6.30 -6.43
C LEU A 69 -15.48 5.82 -5.25
N MET A 70 -15.35 6.45 -4.09
CA MET A 70 -16.11 6.09 -2.87
C MET A 70 -17.59 6.49 -2.96
N TYR A 71 -17.89 7.66 -3.53
CA TYR A 71 -19.28 8.12 -3.72
C TYR A 71 -19.99 7.42 -4.88
N THR A 72 -19.22 6.90 -5.85
CA THR A 72 -19.78 6.11 -6.96
C THR A 72 -19.93 4.65 -6.55
N GLN A 73 -21.11 4.30 -6.01
CA GLN A 73 -21.43 2.92 -5.60
C GLN A 73 -21.38 1.93 -6.77
N ASP A 74 -20.96 0.69 -6.52
CA ASP A 74 -20.95 -0.37 -7.53
C ASP A 74 -22.39 -0.73 -7.95
N ASN A 75 -22.73 -0.47 -9.21
CA ASN A 75 -24.01 -0.87 -9.80
C ASN A 75 -23.84 -1.91 -10.91
N GLY A 76 -22.63 -2.46 -11.07
CA GLY A 76 -22.28 -3.43 -12.12
C GLY A 76 -22.10 -2.84 -13.52
N LYS A 77 -22.69 -1.68 -13.83
CA LYS A 77 -22.59 -1.01 -15.15
C LYS A 77 -21.48 0.04 -15.20
N ASN A 78 -21.19 0.68 -14.06
CA ASN A 78 -20.19 1.75 -13.94
C ASN A 78 -18.76 1.25 -13.72
N ARG A 79 -18.50 -0.06 -13.90
CA ARG A 79 -17.19 -0.68 -13.63
C ARG A 79 -16.03 0.03 -14.31
N SER A 80 -16.17 0.34 -15.61
CA SER A 80 -15.09 0.99 -16.38
C SER A 80 -14.73 2.35 -15.79
N LEU A 81 -15.75 3.16 -15.50
CA LEU A 81 -15.58 4.49 -14.89
C LEU A 81 -14.93 4.42 -13.50
N ARG A 82 -15.31 3.43 -12.67
CA ARG A 82 -14.70 3.21 -11.36
C ARG A 82 -13.24 2.76 -11.47
N ILE A 83 -12.89 1.92 -12.44
CA ILE A 83 -11.50 1.57 -12.74
C ILE A 83 -10.72 2.82 -13.19
N SER A 84 -11.31 3.71 -13.98
CA SER A 84 -10.67 4.98 -14.36
C SER A 84 -10.39 5.87 -13.15
N TYR A 85 -11.31 5.96 -12.18
CA TYR A 85 -11.07 6.68 -10.93
C TYR A 85 -9.95 6.05 -10.11
N LEU A 86 -9.92 4.72 -9.98
CA LEU A 86 -8.84 4.00 -9.32
C LEU A 86 -7.48 4.30 -9.97
N VAL A 87 -7.38 4.11 -11.29
CA VAL A 87 -6.14 4.35 -12.06
C VAL A 87 -5.66 5.79 -11.91
N GLY A 88 -6.58 6.75 -12.02
CA GLY A 88 -6.26 8.16 -11.83
C GLY A 88 -5.78 8.45 -10.40
N PHE A 89 -6.50 7.97 -9.38
CA PHE A 89 -6.11 8.11 -7.98
C PHE A 89 -4.69 7.56 -7.73
N THR A 90 -4.41 6.37 -8.25
CA THR A 90 -3.12 5.70 -8.04
C THR A 90 -2.00 6.38 -8.83
N PHE A 91 -2.29 6.90 -10.03
CA PHE A 91 -1.37 7.71 -10.81
C PHE A 91 -0.98 9.01 -10.07
N PHE A 92 -1.96 9.76 -9.56
CA PHE A 92 -1.70 10.96 -8.78
C PHE A 92 -0.99 10.66 -7.44
N THR A 93 -1.28 9.52 -6.83
CA THR A 93 -0.53 9.04 -5.67
C THR A 93 0.93 8.77 -6.03
N GLY A 94 1.19 8.16 -7.19
CA GLY A 94 2.53 7.98 -7.76
C GLY A 94 3.28 9.29 -7.98
N LEU A 95 2.63 10.27 -8.60
CA LEU A 95 3.16 11.64 -8.72
C LEU A 95 3.53 12.23 -7.35
N GLY A 96 2.69 12.01 -6.33
CA GLY A 96 2.92 12.47 -4.96
C GLY A 96 4.14 11.86 -4.26
N ILE A 97 4.58 10.67 -4.68
CA ILE A 97 5.80 10.03 -4.16
C ILE A 97 7.06 10.60 -4.83
N GLY A 98 6.90 11.30 -5.95
CA GLY A 98 7.96 11.90 -6.76
C GLY A 98 9.12 12.55 -5.99
N PRO A 99 8.88 13.52 -5.09
CA PRO A 99 9.96 14.18 -4.35
C PRO A 99 10.74 13.23 -3.43
N VAL A 100 10.08 12.20 -2.90
CA VAL A 100 10.76 11.17 -2.10
C VAL A 100 11.69 10.37 -3.01
N LEU A 101 11.28 10.06 -4.24
CA LEU A 101 12.14 9.39 -5.22
C LEU A 101 13.31 10.27 -5.63
N GLU A 102 13.10 11.56 -5.89
CA GLU A 102 14.19 12.50 -6.20
C GLU A 102 15.25 12.52 -5.10
N TYR A 103 14.82 12.61 -3.83
CA TYR A 103 15.71 12.52 -2.68
C TYR A 103 16.48 11.19 -2.66
N VAL A 104 15.79 10.07 -2.87
CA VAL A 104 16.42 8.74 -2.88
C VAL A 104 17.42 8.60 -4.03
N ILE A 105 17.11 9.11 -5.23
CA ILE A 105 18.01 9.10 -6.39
C ILE A 105 19.29 9.89 -6.09
N HIS A 106 19.17 11.01 -5.39
CA HIS A 106 20.32 11.80 -4.94
C HIS A 106 21.21 11.04 -3.95
N VAL A 107 20.62 10.22 -3.07
CA VAL A 107 21.37 9.41 -2.10
C VAL A 107 22.00 8.20 -2.79
N ASP A 108 21.17 7.32 -3.36
CA ASP A 108 21.56 6.15 -4.14
C ASP A 108 20.33 5.59 -4.89
N PRO A 109 20.31 5.61 -6.24
CA PRO A 109 19.17 5.14 -7.02
C PRO A 109 18.90 3.63 -6.89
N SER A 110 19.89 2.82 -6.47
CA SER A 110 19.71 1.37 -6.25
C SER A 110 18.76 1.04 -5.09
N ILE A 111 18.47 2.02 -4.24
CA ILE A 111 17.52 1.90 -3.12
C ILE A 111 16.09 1.71 -3.63
N ILE A 112 15.71 2.31 -4.76
CA ILE A 112 14.33 2.24 -5.29
C ILE A 112 13.90 0.78 -5.56
N PRO A 113 14.59 0.01 -6.41
CA PRO A 113 14.22 -1.38 -6.65
C PRO A 113 14.35 -2.24 -5.39
N THR A 114 15.33 -1.96 -4.52
CA THR A 114 15.50 -2.66 -3.25
C THR A 114 14.30 -2.46 -2.32
N ALA A 115 13.85 -1.22 -2.14
CA ALA A 115 12.68 -0.88 -1.35
C ALA A 115 11.41 -1.50 -1.92
N PHE A 116 11.25 -1.51 -3.25
CA PHE A 116 10.09 -2.10 -3.92
C PHE A 116 10.02 -3.62 -3.69
N LEU A 117 11.14 -4.33 -3.85
CA LEU A 117 11.23 -5.77 -3.61
C LEU A 117 10.98 -6.10 -2.14
N ALA A 118 11.57 -5.34 -1.22
CA ALA A 118 11.34 -5.51 0.22
C ALA A 118 9.86 -5.26 0.58
N SER A 119 9.23 -4.24 0.01
CA SER A 119 7.81 -3.95 0.22
C SER A 119 6.92 -5.07 -0.30
N THR A 120 7.23 -5.59 -1.48
CA THR A 120 6.52 -6.73 -2.08
C THR A 120 6.64 -7.97 -1.22
N LEU A 121 7.83 -8.24 -0.67
CA LEU A 121 8.05 -9.36 0.24
C LEU A 121 7.24 -9.21 1.52
N VAL A 122 7.28 -8.04 2.18
CA VAL A 122 6.50 -7.75 3.39
C VAL A 122 5.00 -7.88 3.09
N PHE A 123 4.51 -7.17 2.09
CA PHE A 123 3.10 -7.15 1.73
C PHE A 123 2.58 -8.56 1.39
N THR A 124 3.31 -9.32 0.58
CA THR A 124 2.91 -10.67 0.19
C THR A 124 2.93 -11.62 1.39
N SER A 125 3.94 -11.53 2.25
CA SER A 125 4.04 -12.38 3.45
C SER A 125 2.89 -12.14 4.42
N PHE A 126 2.56 -10.87 4.69
CA PHE A 126 1.48 -10.49 5.59
C PHE A 126 0.11 -10.79 4.96
N SER A 127 -0.07 -10.53 3.66
CA SER A 127 -1.29 -10.92 2.91
C SER A 127 -1.54 -12.42 2.98
N LEU A 128 -0.52 -13.24 2.70
CA LEU A 128 -0.64 -14.70 2.77
C LEU A 128 -0.94 -15.17 4.20
N SER A 129 -0.29 -14.59 5.20
CA SER A 129 -0.56 -14.87 6.61
C SER A 129 -2.03 -14.60 6.97
N ALA A 130 -2.61 -13.49 6.50
CA ALA A 130 -4.02 -13.17 6.68
C ALA A 130 -4.96 -14.15 5.97
N ILE A 131 -4.63 -14.53 4.74
CA ILE A 131 -5.41 -15.46 3.91
C ILE A 131 -5.45 -16.86 4.55
N PHE A 132 -4.34 -17.32 5.13
CA PHE A 132 -4.24 -18.65 5.75
C PHE A 132 -4.64 -18.71 7.22
N ALA A 133 -4.76 -17.55 7.87
CA ALA A 133 -5.23 -17.46 9.24
C ALA A 133 -6.71 -17.85 9.36
N GLU A 134 -7.10 -18.23 10.57
CA GLU A 134 -8.50 -18.48 10.91
C GLU A 134 -9.36 -17.23 10.65
N ARG A 135 -10.62 -17.47 10.32
CA ARG A 135 -11.58 -16.41 9.98
C ARG A 135 -11.67 -15.41 11.13
N GLY A 136 -11.51 -14.12 10.81
CA GLY A 136 -11.64 -13.03 11.77
C GLY A 136 -10.47 -12.88 12.76
N LYS A 137 -9.45 -13.75 12.69
CA LYS A 137 -8.32 -13.74 13.63
C LYS A 137 -7.59 -12.41 13.72
N TRP A 138 -7.51 -11.65 12.65
CA TRP A 138 -6.83 -10.36 12.58
C TRP A 138 -7.80 -9.17 12.68
N LEU A 139 -9.12 -9.39 12.59
CA LEU A 139 -10.11 -8.32 12.66
C LEU A 139 -10.18 -7.64 14.03
N TYR A 140 -9.79 -8.34 15.12
CA TYR A 140 -9.69 -7.71 16.44
C TYR A 140 -8.65 -6.57 16.48
N LEU A 141 -7.66 -6.60 15.59
CA LEU A 141 -6.63 -5.57 15.52
C LEU A 141 -7.17 -4.21 15.04
N GLY A 142 -8.38 -4.16 14.46
CA GLY A 142 -8.94 -2.92 13.90
C GLY A 142 -8.90 -1.75 14.89
N GLY A 143 -9.36 -1.96 16.13
CA GLY A 143 -9.32 -0.92 17.17
C GLY A 143 -7.90 -0.46 17.51
N THR A 144 -6.97 -1.40 17.63
CA THR A 144 -5.56 -1.10 17.94
C THR A 144 -4.85 -0.38 16.78
N LEU A 145 -5.08 -0.79 15.53
CA LEU A 145 -4.48 -0.19 14.35
C LEU A 145 -5.00 1.22 14.13
N MET A 146 -6.31 1.44 14.28
CA MET A 146 -6.90 2.77 14.19
C MET A 146 -6.37 3.70 15.28
N SER A 147 -6.24 3.22 16.52
CA SER A 147 -5.65 4.00 17.62
C SER A 147 -4.20 4.38 17.34
N LEU A 148 -3.39 3.43 16.85
CA LEU A 148 -2.00 3.67 16.49
C LEU A 148 -1.87 4.63 15.29
N LEU A 149 -2.79 4.55 14.31
CA LEU A 149 -2.87 5.51 13.21
C LEU A 149 -3.14 6.93 13.73
N SER A 150 -4.07 7.10 14.67
CA SER A 150 -4.34 8.39 15.31
C SER A 150 -3.12 8.93 16.05
N VAL A 151 -2.41 8.07 16.79
CA VAL A 151 -1.15 8.45 17.46
C VAL A 151 -0.09 8.90 16.46
N LEU A 152 0.07 8.20 15.33
CA LEU A 152 1.01 8.60 14.28
C LEU A 152 0.61 9.91 13.59
N MET A 153 -0.69 10.17 13.43
CA MET A 153 -1.16 11.47 12.94
C MET A 153 -0.78 12.59 13.91
N CYS A 154 -1.04 12.41 15.21
CA CYS A 154 -0.62 13.35 16.25
C CYS A 154 0.90 13.55 16.26
N LEU A 155 1.69 12.47 16.13
CA LEU A 155 3.15 12.55 16.05
C LEU A 155 3.63 13.32 14.81
N SER A 156 3.00 13.12 13.65
CA SER A 156 3.35 13.88 12.45
C SER A 156 3.07 15.38 12.61
N LEU A 157 1.96 15.73 13.27
CA LEU A 157 1.61 17.11 13.54
C LEU A 157 2.56 17.74 14.57
N ALA A 158 2.87 17.01 15.64
CA ALA A 158 3.85 17.45 16.64
C ALA A 158 5.23 17.65 16.02
N ASN A 159 5.67 16.75 15.13
CA ASN A 159 6.96 16.86 14.47
C ASN A 159 7.04 18.05 13.49
N LEU A 160 5.91 18.54 12.97
CA LEU A 160 5.85 19.76 12.16
C LEU A 160 6.33 20.98 12.96
N PHE A 161 6.01 21.03 14.26
CA PHE A 161 6.40 22.14 15.14
C PHE A 161 7.75 21.91 15.83
N LEU A 162 8.08 20.66 16.18
CA LEU A 162 9.27 20.32 16.95
C LEU A 162 10.51 20.04 16.09
N GLY A 163 10.35 19.55 14.86
CA GLY A 163 11.46 19.22 13.96
C GLY A 163 12.44 18.16 14.50
N SER A 164 11.98 17.24 15.34
CA SER A 164 12.86 16.27 16.03
C SER A 164 13.18 15.05 15.16
N GLU A 165 14.47 14.78 14.94
CA GLU A 165 14.92 13.58 14.22
C GLU A 165 14.48 12.27 14.89
N LEU A 166 14.42 12.25 16.22
CA LEU A 166 14.00 11.05 16.97
C LEU A 166 12.52 10.75 16.73
N ILE A 167 11.67 11.76 16.80
CA ILE A 167 10.24 11.62 16.52
C ILE A 167 10.03 11.16 15.07
N PHE A 168 10.78 11.74 14.12
CA PHE A 168 10.71 11.33 12.72
C PHE A 168 11.09 9.85 12.52
N LYS A 169 12.17 9.39 13.13
CA LYS A 169 12.57 7.96 13.07
C LYS A 169 11.50 7.06 13.69
N SER A 170 10.99 7.41 14.87
CA SER A 170 9.90 6.67 15.52
C SER A 170 8.66 6.60 14.62
N TYR A 171 8.27 7.72 13.99
CA TYR A 171 7.16 7.77 13.04
C TYR A 171 7.36 6.83 11.84
N LEU A 172 8.58 6.74 11.30
CA LEU A 172 8.89 5.86 10.17
C LEU A 172 8.76 4.37 10.54
N TYR A 173 9.41 3.94 11.64
CA TYR A 173 9.41 2.54 12.04
C TYR A 173 8.05 2.07 12.57
N LEU A 174 7.39 2.88 13.42
CA LEU A 174 6.04 2.58 13.88
C LEU A 174 5.05 2.61 12.72
N GLY A 175 5.21 3.55 11.79
CA GLY A 175 4.40 3.60 10.57
C GLY A 175 4.59 2.37 9.70
N LEU A 176 5.81 1.84 9.58
CA LEU A 176 6.07 0.62 8.80
C LEU A 176 5.39 -0.60 9.44
N ALA A 177 5.51 -0.73 10.77
CA ALA A 177 4.82 -1.77 11.52
C ALA A 177 3.29 -1.66 11.40
N LEU A 178 2.77 -0.42 11.48
CA LEU A 178 1.35 -0.14 11.33
C LEU A 178 0.82 -0.56 9.95
N MET A 179 1.47 -0.13 8.85
CA MET A 179 1.03 -0.50 7.50
C MET A 179 1.11 -2.02 7.28
N SER A 180 2.14 -2.68 7.83
CA SER A 180 2.21 -4.15 7.80
C SER A 180 1.04 -4.80 8.56
N GLY A 181 0.63 -4.21 9.68
CA GLY A 181 -0.56 -4.61 10.42
C GLY A 181 -1.87 -4.40 9.65
N PHE A 182 -2.00 -3.27 8.94
CA PHE A 182 -3.14 -3.04 8.05
C PHE A 182 -3.21 -4.06 6.93
N VAL A 183 -2.09 -4.49 6.32
CA VAL A 183 -2.12 -5.56 5.31
C VAL A 183 -2.77 -6.83 5.87
N LEU A 184 -2.50 -7.20 7.13
CA LEU A 184 -3.16 -8.35 7.77
C LEU A 184 -4.66 -8.11 7.94
N TYR A 185 -4.99 -6.95 8.50
CA TYR A 185 -6.35 -6.56 8.83
C TYR A 185 -7.22 -6.41 7.57
N ASP A 186 -6.79 -5.63 6.58
CA ASP A 186 -7.52 -5.33 5.36
C ASP A 186 -7.67 -6.56 4.48
N THR A 187 -6.64 -7.41 4.36
CA THR A 187 -6.78 -8.68 3.64
C THR A 187 -7.87 -9.56 4.26
N GLN A 188 -7.93 -9.66 5.60
CA GLN A 188 -9.00 -10.40 6.27
C GLN A 188 -10.36 -9.70 6.17
N LEU A 189 -10.38 -8.37 6.25
CA LEU A 189 -11.60 -7.57 6.17
C LEU A 189 -12.23 -7.72 4.78
N ILE A 190 -11.44 -7.72 3.71
CA ILE A 190 -11.91 -7.94 2.34
C ILE A 190 -12.55 -9.33 2.20
N MET A 191 -11.94 -10.36 2.80
CA MET A 191 -12.53 -11.71 2.81
C MET A 191 -13.87 -11.73 3.54
N GLU A 192 -13.98 -11.03 4.67
CA GLU A 192 -15.21 -10.97 5.47
C GLU A 192 -16.30 -10.13 4.81
N LYS A 193 -15.96 -8.96 4.23
CA LYS A 193 -16.87 -8.14 3.42
C LYS A 193 -17.44 -8.96 2.26
N ARG A 194 -16.60 -9.75 1.57
CA ARG A 194 -17.07 -10.63 0.50
C ARG A 194 -18.03 -11.71 1.00
N ARG A 195 -17.78 -12.31 2.17
CA ARG A 195 -18.70 -13.26 2.81
C ARG A 195 -20.02 -12.60 3.22
N ALA A 196 -19.98 -11.34 3.66
CA ALA A 196 -21.16 -10.54 3.97
C ALA A 196 -21.94 -10.07 2.72
N GLY A 197 -21.45 -10.38 1.51
CA GLY A 197 -22.16 -10.13 0.26
C GLY A 197 -21.58 -9.00 -0.59
N ASP A 198 -20.61 -8.22 -0.08
CA ASP A 198 -19.99 -7.08 -0.78
C ASP A 198 -19.13 -7.54 -1.97
N LYS A 199 -19.45 -7.09 -3.18
CA LYS A 199 -18.82 -7.50 -4.45
C LYS A 199 -17.79 -6.49 -4.97
N ASP A 200 -17.54 -5.40 -4.23
CA ASP A 200 -16.80 -4.26 -4.73
C ASP A 200 -15.27 -4.45 -4.66
N PHE A 201 -14.72 -5.29 -5.54
CA PHE A 201 -13.28 -5.56 -5.55
C PHE A 201 -12.42 -4.33 -5.89
N ILE A 202 -13.00 -3.30 -6.54
CA ILE A 202 -12.29 -2.06 -6.89
C ILE A 202 -12.05 -1.25 -5.62
N ALA A 203 -13.09 -1.01 -4.82
CA ALA A 203 -12.94 -0.31 -3.54
C ALA A 203 -12.01 -1.07 -2.60
N HIS A 204 -12.15 -2.39 -2.50
CA HIS A 204 -11.26 -3.23 -1.69
C HIS A 204 -9.78 -3.16 -2.12
N SER A 205 -9.50 -2.94 -3.41
CA SER A 205 -8.12 -2.82 -3.89
C SER A 205 -7.45 -1.50 -3.47
N VAL A 206 -8.24 -0.46 -3.17
CA VAL A 206 -7.73 0.81 -2.65
C VAL A 206 -7.09 0.62 -1.28
N ASP A 207 -7.75 -0.11 -0.39
CA ASP A 207 -7.25 -0.40 0.97
C ASP A 207 -5.84 -1.02 0.89
N LEU A 208 -5.70 -2.11 0.11
CA LEU A 208 -4.41 -2.78 -0.10
C LEU A 208 -3.37 -1.93 -0.84
N PHE A 209 -3.80 -1.04 -1.74
CA PHE A 209 -2.89 -0.14 -2.43
C PHE A 209 -2.29 0.91 -1.48
N VAL A 210 -3.13 1.49 -0.61
CA VAL A 210 -2.68 2.46 0.41
C VAL A 210 -1.70 1.81 1.37
N ASP A 211 -1.96 0.58 1.80
CA ASP A 211 -1.04 -0.20 2.63
C ASP A 211 0.31 -0.43 1.95
N PHE A 212 0.29 -0.91 0.70
CA PHE A 212 1.51 -1.17 -0.06
C PHE A 212 2.35 0.10 -0.25
N ILE A 213 1.73 1.19 -0.72
CA ILE A 213 2.41 2.48 -0.90
C ILE A 213 2.93 3.01 0.43
N GLY A 214 2.17 2.79 1.51
CA GLY A 214 2.56 3.12 2.86
C GLY A 214 3.85 2.42 3.29
N ILE A 215 3.97 1.12 3.04
CA ILE A 215 5.18 0.32 3.29
C ILE A 215 6.33 0.82 2.40
N PHE A 216 6.08 0.96 1.10
CA PHE A 216 7.09 1.35 0.11
C PHE A 216 7.72 2.70 0.40
N ARG A 217 6.91 3.74 0.64
CA ARG A 217 7.40 5.08 0.97
C ARG A 217 8.29 5.07 2.21
N ARG A 218 7.93 4.29 3.23
CA ARG A 218 8.70 4.23 4.48
C ARG A 218 10.00 3.48 4.29
N LEU A 219 10.01 2.37 3.55
CA LEU A 219 11.23 1.64 3.24
C LEU A 219 12.19 2.46 2.38
N LEU A 220 11.69 3.24 1.40
CA LEU A 220 12.52 4.19 0.65
C LEU A 220 13.27 5.15 1.58
N ILE A 221 12.56 5.79 2.50
CA ILE A 221 13.15 6.78 3.41
C ILE A 221 14.13 6.11 4.39
N ILE A 222 13.76 4.97 4.97
CA ILE A 222 14.61 4.23 5.93
C ILE A 222 15.93 3.80 5.27
N LEU A 223 15.86 3.25 4.05
CA LEU A 223 17.05 2.80 3.32
C LEU A 223 17.93 3.99 2.91
N ALA A 224 17.33 5.09 2.45
CA ALA A 224 18.07 6.31 2.11
C ALA A 224 18.79 6.91 3.32
N GLN A 225 18.13 7.01 4.48
CA GLN A 225 18.76 7.49 5.71
C GLN A 225 19.91 6.60 6.17
N LYS A 226 19.76 5.28 6.05
CA LYS A 226 20.80 4.32 6.39
C LYS A 226 22.02 4.49 5.48
N GLU A 227 21.82 4.61 4.18
CA GLU A 227 22.90 4.77 3.21
C GLU A 227 23.62 6.12 3.39
N GLN A 228 22.87 7.21 3.57
CA GLN A 228 23.45 8.52 3.85
C GLN A 228 24.33 8.53 5.12
N GLY A 229 23.90 7.82 6.18
CA GLY A 229 24.68 7.65 7.40
C GLY A 229 25.93 6.76 7.23
N SER A 230 25.88 5.79 6.32
CA SER A 230 27.02 4.93 5.97
C SER A 230 28.11 5.72 5.24
N LYS A 231 27.73 6.57 4.26
CA LYS A 231 28.65 7.43 3.52
C LYS A 231 29.40 8.40 4.44
N LYS A 232 28.69 9.09 5.33
CA LYS A 232 29.28 10.02 6.33
C LYS A 232 30.28 9.38 7.31
N ARG A 233 30.30 8.05 7.46
CA ARG A 233 31.26 7.34 8.33
C ARG A 233 32.53 6.93 7.58
N LYS A 234 32.49 6.94 6.25
CA LYS A 234 33.62 6.58 5.38
C LYS A 234 34.46 7.79 4.98
N ASP A 235 33.84 8.97 4.99
CA ASP A 235 34.49 10.28 4.85
C ASP A 235 35.06 10.74 6.21
#